data_AF-A0A181ZAE8-F1
#
_entry.id   AF-A0A181ZAE8-F1
#
_cell.length_a   1.000
_cell.length_b   1.000
_cell.length_c   1.000
_cell.angle_alpha   90.00
_cell.angle_beta   90.00
_cell.angle_gamma   90.00
#
_symmetry.space_group_name_H-M   'P 1'
#
loop_
_entity.id
_entity.type
_entity.pdbx_description
1 polymer ?
#
loop_
_entity_poly.entity_id
_entity_poly.type
_entity_poly.pdbx_seq_one_letter_code
_entity_poly.pdbx_strand_id
1 'polypeptide(L)'
;MTRSAWHRLLITLVVVFLALTVVFYAASVILAPADGRNTAGLFVGWAMFSMVGAIVFGIIDFFVRPLGGRSGDADVMAAAEEARTGSTRTQR
;
A
#
# COMPACT_ATOMS: atom_id res chain seq x y z
N MET A 1 -16.71 -5.45 8.67
CA MET A 1 -15.27 -5.64 8.40
C MET A 1 -14.46 -4.70 9.29
N THR A 2 -13.36 -5.16 9.89
CA THR A 2 -12.45 -4.30 10.66
C THR A 2 -11.55 -3.49 9.73
N ARG A 3 -11.08 -2.30 10.16
CA ARG A 3 -10.14 -1.47 9.37
C ARG A 3 -8.87 -2.22 8.98
N SER A 4 -8.38 -3.12 9.85
CA SER A 4 -7.20 -3.96 9.57
C SER A 4 -7.46 -4.98 8.46
N ALA A 5 -8.64 -5.61 8.43
CA ALA A 5 -9.03 -6.52 7.34
C ALA A 5 -9.15 -5.77 6.00
N TRP A 6 -9.68 -4.54 6.04
CA TRP A 6 -9.81 -3.68 4.86
C TRP A 6 -8.45 -3.27 4.29
N HIS A 7 -7.52 -2.83 5.14
CA HIS A 7 -6.13 -2.53 4.75
C HIS A 7 -5.45 -3.74 4.09
N ARG A 8 -5.55 -4.92 4.70
CA ARG A 8 -4.97 -6.16 4.15
C ARG A 8 -5.56 -6.51 2.78
N LEU A 9 -6.87 -6.35 2.61
CA LEU A 9 -7.54 -6.57 1.34
C LEU A 9 -7.00 -5.61 0.26
N LEU A 10 -6.93 -4.31 0.55
CA LEU A 10 -6.43 -3.30 -0.38
C LEU A 10 -4.97 -3.55 -0.77
N ILE A 11 -4.10 -3.85 0.20
CA ILE A 11 -2.72 -4.24 -0.09
C ILE A 11 -2.65 -5.48 -0.98
N THR A 12 -3.48 -6.49 -0.70
CA THR A 12 -3.51 -7.71 -1.51
C THR A 12 -3.89 -7.39 -2.94
N LEU A 13 -4.90 -6.53 -3.15
CA LEU A 13 -5.29 -6.06 -4.47
C LEU A 13 -4.12 -5.33 -5.16
N VAL A 14 -3.45 -4.39 -4.49
CA VAL A 14 -2.28 -3.70 -5.04
C VAL A 14 -1.21 -4.68 -5.51
N VAL A 15 -0.86 -5.65 -4.68
CA VAL A 15 0.16 -6.67 -5.00
C VAL A 15 -0.26 -7.51 -6.21
N VAL A 16 -1.52 -7.95 -6.26
CA VAL A 16 -2.06 -8.71 -7.40
C VAL A 16 -2.01 -7.88 -8.68
N PHE A 17 -2.44 -6.62 -8.64
CA PHE A 17 -2.39 -5.73 -9.80
C PHE A 17 -0.96 -5.49 -10.29
N LEU A 18 0.00 -5.31 -9.38
CA LEU A 18 1.42 -5.18 -9.76
C LEU A 18 1.96 -6.47 -10.38
N ALA A 19 1.61 -7.64 -9.84
CA ALA A 19 2.00 -8.92 -10.42
C ALA A 19 1.42 -9.08 -11.84
N LEU A 20 0.14 -8.72 -12.05
CA LEU A 20 -0.49 -8.71 -13.37
C LEU A 20 0.21 -7.76 -14.34
N THR A 21 0.60 -6.55 -13.90
CA THR A 21 1.38 -5.62 -14.73
C THR A 21 2.66 -6.26 -15.25
N VAL A 22 3.42 -6.94 -14.38
CA VAL A 22 4.66 -7.62 -14.77
C VAL A 22 4.37 -8.77 -15.75
N VAL A 23 3.35 -9.58 -15.46
CA VAL A 23 2.97 -10.72 -16.32
C VAL A 23 2.52 -10.25 -17.70
N PHE A 24 1.67 -9.22 -17.79
CA PHE A 24 1.22 -8.69 -19.07
C PHE A 24 2.35 -8.03 -19.84
N TYR A 25 3.23 -7.30 -19.17
CA TYR A 25 4.40 -6.74 -19.83
C TYR A 25 5.31 -7.85 -20.38
N ALA A 26 5.59 -8.90 -19.60
CA ALA A 26 6.38 -10.03 -20.07
C ALA A 26 5.70 -10.74 -21.25
N ALA A 27 4.38 -10.97 -21.17
CA ALA A 27 3.60 -11.55 -22.26
C ALA A 27 3.66 -10.69 -23.54
N SER A 28 3.66 -9.36 -23.41
CA SER A 28 3.80 -8.45 -24.56
C SER A 28 5.11 -8.68 -25.31
N VAL A 29 6.20 -8.98 -24.61
CA VAL A 29 7.52 -9.22 -25.20
C VAL A 29 7.63 -10.63 -25.75
N ILE A 30 7.16 -11.63 -24.99
CA ILE A 30 7.26 -13.06 -25.34
C ILE A 30 6.38 -13.39 -26.54
N LEU A 31 5.18 -12.81 -26.62
CA LEU A 31 4.21 -13.09 -27.68
C LEU A 31 4.32 -12.12 -28.87
N ALA A 32 5.11 -11.04 -28.76
CA ALA A 32 5.37 -10.14 -29.88
C ALA A 32 5.85 -10.84 -31.17
N PRO A 33 6.68 -11.90 -31.14
CA PRO A 33 7.13 -12.56 -32.36
C PRO A 33 6.03 -13.29 -33.14
N ALA A 34 4.92 -13.67 -32.49
CA ALA A 34 3.87 -14.48 -33.10
C ALA A 34 2.90 -13.66 -33.97
N ASP A 35 2.53 -12.45 -33.51
CA ASP A 35 1.52 -11.60 -34.16
C ASP A 35 1.97 -10.12 -34.31
N GLY A 36 3.23 -9.85 -33.99
CA GLY A 36 3.83 -8.53 -34.13
C GLY A 36 3.21 -7.46 -33.22
N ARG A 37 3.09 -6.25 -33.78
CA ARG A 37 2.77 -5.01 -33.05
C ARG A 37 1.39 -5.02 -32.39
N ASN A 38 0.40 -5.70 -32.96
CA ASN A 38 -0.97 -5.72 -32.42
C ASN A 38 -1.04 -6.45 -31.07
N THR A 39 -0.44 -7.64 -30.99
CA THR A 39 -0.41 -8.44 -29.76
C THR A 39 0.44 -7.77 -28.68
N ALA A 40 1.59 -7.22 -29.06
CA ALA A 40 2.41 -6.43 -28.13
C ALA A 40 1.62 -5.23 -27.56
N GLY A 41 0.93 -4.48 -28.42
CA GLY A 41 0.11 -3.33 -28.02
C GLY A 41 -1.03 -3.69 -27.08
N LEU A 42 -1.71 -4.81 -27.33
CA LEU A 42 -2.79 -5.31 -26.47
C LEU A 42 -2.30 -5.60 -25.05
N PHE A 43 -1.22 -6.38 -24.91
CA PHE A 43 -0.67 -6.74 -23.61
C PHE A 43 -0.04 -5.56 -22.87
N VAL A 44 0.59 -4.61 -23.59
CA VAL A 44 1.03 -3.34 -22.99
C VAL A 44 -0.18 -2.53 -22.48
N GLY A 45 -1.29 -2.51 -23.21
CA GLY A 45 -2.53 -1.89 -22.77
C GLY A 45 -3.05 -2.49 -21.46
N TRP A 46 -3.08 -3.82 -21.36
CA TRP A 46 -3.46 -4.52 -20.12
C TRP A 46 -2.48 -4.26 -18.97
N ALA A 47 -1.17 -4.23 -19.25
CA ALA A 47 -0.17 -3.88 -18.23
C ALA A 47 -0.39 -2.46 -17.68
N MET A 48 -0.69 -1.49 -18.55
CA MET A 48 -1.01 -0.12 -18.14
C MET A 48 -2.32 -0.05 -17.34
N PHE A 49 -3.36 -0.76 -17.76
CA PHE A 49 -4.60 -0.84 -17.02
C PHE A 49 -4.37 -1.41 -15.61
N SER A 50 -3.58 -2.49 -15.50
CA SER A 50 -3.23 -3.08 -14.22
C SER A 50 -2.41 -2.13 -13.34
N MET A 51 -1.46 -1.41 -13.93
CA MET A 51 -0.66 -0.41 -13.23
C MET A 51 -1.54 0.71 -12.65
N VAL A 52 -2.47 1.24 -13.43
CA VAL A 52 -3.43 2.25 -12.96
C VAL A 52 -4.30 1.70 -11.84
N GLY A 53 -4.76 0.45 -11.95
CA GLY A 53 -5.49 -0.24 -10.88
C GLY A 53 -4.69 -0.29 -9.57
N ALA A 54 -3.43 -0.71 -9.62
CA ALA A 54 -2.54 -0.72 -8.45
C ALA A 54 -2.40 0.68 -7.82
N ILE A 55 -2.25 1.73 -8.63
CA ILE A 55 -2.15 3.11 -8.15
C ILE A 55 -3.45 3.51 -7.42
N VAL A 56 -4.61 3.28 -8.02
CA VAL A 56 -5.92 3.63 -7.42
C VAL A 56 -6.11 2.92 -6.08
N PHE A 57 -5.88 1.61 -6.02
CA PHE A 57 -5.99 0.86 -4.76
C PHE A 57 -4.96 1.32 -3.72
N GLY A 58 -3.74 1.66 -4.15
CA GLY A 58 -2.71 2.23 -3.27
C GLY A 58 -3.11 3.58 -2.68
N ILE A 59 -3.74 4.44 -3.47
CA ILE A 59 -4.29 5.73 -3.00
C ILE A 59 -5.40 5.48 -1.98
N ILE A 60 -6.34 4.57 -2.26
CA ILE A 60 -7.41 4.24 -1.32
C ILE A 60 -6.83 3.68 -0.01
N ASP A 61 -5.84 2.79 -0.10
CA ASP A 61 -5.14 2.22 1.06
C ASP A 61 -4.52 3.31 1.92
N PHE A 62 -3.86 4.30 1.29
CA PHE A 62 -3.27 5.44 1.99
C PHE A 62 -4.27 6.20 2.86
N PHE A 63 -5.51 6.40 2.40
CA PHE A 63 -6.55 7.09 3.16
C PHE A 63 -7.17 6.25 4.28
N VAL A 64 -7.16 4.92 4.15
CA VAL A 64 -7.74 4.02 5.17
C VAL A 64 -6.70 3.56 6.20
N ARG A 65 -5.41 3.73 5.91
CA ARG A 65 -4.33 3.43 6.85
C ARG A 65 -4.57 4.14 8.19
N PRO A 66 -4.52 3.41 9.31
CA PRO A 66 -4.52 4.04 10.62
C PRO A 66 -3.29 4.96 10.70
N LEU A 67 -3.47 6.23 11.06
CA LEU A 67 -2.40 7.20 11.37
C LEU A 67 -1.65 6.83 12.67
N GLY A 68 -1.37 5.55 12.91
CA GLY A 68 -0.76 4.99 14.12
C GLY A 68 0.71 5.37 14.33
N GLY A 69 1.21 6.39 13.62
CA GLY A 69 2.54 6.97 13.81
C GLY A 69 2.55 8.25 14.63
N ARG A 70 1.38 8.81 15.01
CA ARG A 70 1.32 10.00 15.90
C ARG A 70 0.95 9.66 17.34
N SER A 71 0.38 8.48 17.59
CA SER A 71 0.09 8.01 18.95
C SER A 71 1.33 7.47 19.64
N GLY A 72 2.26 6.78 18.95
CA GLY A 72 3.48 6.26 19.59
C GLY A 72 4.35 7.36 20.22
N ASP A 73 4.64 8.44 19.48
CA ASP A 73 5.36 9.60 20.03
C ASP A 73 4.55 10.35 21.09
N ALA A 74 3.23 10.46 20.92
CA ALA A 74 2.37 11.11 21.91
C ALA A 74 2.26 10.30 23.21
N ASP A 75 2.20 8.98 23.13
CA ASP A 75 2.12 8.05 24.25
C ASP A 75 3.49 7.97 24.96
N VAL A 76 4.60 8.03 24.21
CA VAL A 76 5.96 8.14 24.78
C VAL A 76 6.19 9.49 25.44
N MET A 77 5.75 10.59 24.82
CA MET A 77 5.81 11.93 25.42
C MET A 77 4.88 12.05 26.63
N ALA A 78 3.69 11.45 26.58
CA ALA A 78 2.77 11.39 27.72
C ALA A 78 3.35 10.55 28.87
N ALA A 79 3.95 9.40 28.58
CA ALA A 79 4.63 8.58 29.57
C ALA A 79 5.87 9.28 30.16
N ALA A 80 6.62 10.02 29.33
CA ALA A 80 7.74 10.84 29.79
C ALA A 80 7.28 12.00 30.70
N GLU A 81 6.16 12.64 30.36
CA GLU A 81 5.57 13.72 31.17
C GLU A 81 4.98 13.19 32.49
N GLU A 82 4.36 12.01 32.47
CA GLU A 82 3.87 11.32 33.67
C GLU A 82 5.01 10.92 34.61
N ALA A 83 6.13 10.42 34.08
CA ALA A 83 7.33 10.16 34.86
C ALA A 83 7.94 11.45 35.48
N ARG A 84 7.89 12.56 34.73
CA ARG A 84 8.40 13.86 35.17
C ARG A 84 7.56 14.49 36.28
N THR A 85 6.24 14.35 36.20
CA THR A 85 5.28 14.90 37.18
C THR A 85 5.03 13.98 38.38
N GLY A 86 5.18 12.67 38.20
CA GLY A 86 5.13 11.68 39.29
C GLY A 86 6.30 11.81 40.29
N SER A 87 7.49 12.17 39.79
CA SER A 87 8.68 12.38 40.62
C SER A 87 8.60 13.59 41.55
N THR A 88 7.78 14.60 41.23
CA THR A 88 7.63 15.81 42.07
C THR A 88 6.59 15.62 43.19
N ARG A 89 5.74 14.60 43.12
CA ARG A 89 4.66 14.34 44.09
C ARG A 89 5.13 13.56 45.32
N THR A 90 6.22 12.81 45.21
CA THR A 90 6.73 11.88 46.25
C THR A 90 7.80 12.49 47.17
N GLN A 91 8.18 13.75 46.97
CA GLN A 91 9.26 14.40 47.72
C GLN A 91 8.81 15.36 48.85
N ARG A 92 7.57 15.28 49.33
CA ARG A 92 7.08 16.05 50.49
C ARG A 92 6.97 15.21 51.75
#